data_AF-A0A2A6CT63-F1
#
_entry.id   AF-A0A2A6CT63-F1
#
_cell.length_a   1.000
_cell.length_b   1.000
_cell.length_c   1.000
_cell.angle_alpha   90.00
_cell.angle_beta   90.00
_cell.angle_gamma   90.00
#
_symmetry.space_group_name_H-M   'P 1'
#
loop_
_entity.id
_entity.type
_entity.pdbx_description
1 polymer ?
#
loop_
_entity_poly.entity_id
_entity_poly.type
_entity_poly.pdbx_seq_one_letter_code
_entity_poly.pdbx_strand_id
1 'polypeptide(L)'
;MARHSAHARAILLLVLPMDYEPRNGSSSIRPEFCISYFYFAQNACALLFTVNRFTAICMPTPHIKFWSSWKWPFIAIVQGIAIIIPLLTRWPALVKYEYNPTTNAFAMVRENMNAVLIAMISFGSVVLLFCISANTYSVYRLIKFRNNSSKNASRASSMSELSFTLISFCIFFAQLMNVSIVIFSAICTYSSNFKLAQFLSTITPFTSDIFSLGPAVYTLLVPGPIRSRIVRIARRKTINARNTGSQISAIPR
;
A
#
# COMPACT_ATOMS: atom_id res chain seq x y z
N MET A 1 8.13 15.08 -15.04
CA MET A 1 6.90 14.27 -14.79
C MET A 1 6.77 13.07 -15.73
N ALA A 2 7.38 13.06 -16.92
CA ALA A 2 7.27 11.92 -17.86
C ALA A 2 7.95 10.60 -17.40
N ARG A 3 9.01 10.64 -16.57
CA ARG A 3 9.71 9.42 -16.10
C ARG A 3 8.94 8.56 -15.09
N HIS A 4 7.92 9.10 -14.41
CA HIS A 4 7.10 8.30 -13.47
C HIS A 4 6.06 7.42 -14.18
N SER A 5 5.68 7.76 -15.42
CA SER A 5 4.72 6.96 -16.22
C SER A 5 5.36 5.69 -16.81
N ALA A 6 6.66 5.72 -17.10
CA ALA A 6 7.37 4.60 -17.71
C ALA A 6 7.50 3.38 -16.78
N HIS A 7 7.70 3.58 -15.47
CA HIS A 7 7.80 2.48 -14.51
C HIS A 7 6.44 1.82 -14.21
N ALA A 8 5.36 2.59 -14.17
CA ALA A 8 4.01 2.04 -14.08
C ALA A 8 3.68 1.21 -15.32
N ARG A 9 4.09 1.67 -16.52
CA ARG A 9 3.96 0.91 -17.76
C ARG A 9 4.81 -0.35 -17.80
N ALA A 10 6.03 -0.35 -17.25
CA ALA A 10 6.88 -1.55 -17.21
C ALA A 10 6.33 -2.64 -16.27
N ILE A 11 5.73 -2.26 -15.14
CA ILE A 11 5.02 -3.20 -14.26
C ILE A 11 3.73 -3.69 -14.94
N LEU A 12 3.01 -2.82 -15.66
CA LEU A 12 1.81 -3.21 -16.43
C LEU A 12 2.15 -4.14 -17.61
N LEU A 13 3.33 -3.99 -18.22
CA LEU A 13 3.83 -4.81 -19.32
C LEU A 13 4.41 -6.16 -18.87
N LEU A 14 4.89 -6.26 -17.61
CA LEU A 14 5.14 -7.56 -16.98
C LEU A 14 3.85 -8.31 -16.63
N VAL A 15 2.71 -7.60 -16.61
CA VAL A 15 1.40 -8.16 -16.28
C VAL A 15 0.59 -8.53 -17.53
N LEU A 16 0.91 -8.03 -18.74
CA LEU A 16 0.25 -8.42 -20.00
C LEU A 16 1.19 -8.26 -21.22
N PRO A 17 1.23 -9.19 -22.21
CA PRO A 17 0.41 -10.40 -22.40
C PRO A 17 1.23 -11.70 -22.34
N MET A 18 0.84 -12.66 -21.49
CA MET A 18 1.06 -14.07 -21.78
C MET A 18 -0.07 -14.50 -22.70
N ASP A 19 0.29 -14.86 -23.93
CA ASP A 19 -0.61 -15.12 -25.03
C ASP A 19 -1.71 -16.13 -24.69
N TYR A 20 -2.90 -15.79 -25.16
CA TYR A 20 -4.15 -16.50 -24.95
C TYR A 20 -4.37 -17.45 -26.13
N GLU A 21 -3.89 -18.68 -26.04
CA GLU A 21 -4.36 -19.77 -26.91
C GLU A 21 -5.46 -20.55 -26.17
N PRO A 22 -6.74 -20.42 -26.57
CA PRO A 22 -7.81 -21.21 -26.00
C PRO A 22 -7.82 -22.59 -26.68
N ARG A 23 -7.02 -23.54 -26.18
CA ARG A 23 -7.21 -24.96 -26.47
C ARG A 23 -7.77 -25.68 -25.24
N ASN A 24 -9.07 -26.00 -25.32
CA ASN A 24 -9.81 -27.01 -24.56
C ASN A 24 -9.49 -27.15 -23.06
N GLY A 25 -10.34 -26.56 -22.19
CA GLY A 25 -10.37 -26.84 -20.75
C GLY A 25 -9.51 -25.92 -19.87
N SER A 26 -9.19 -24.73 -20.37
CA SER A 26 -8.24 -23.75 -19.82
C SER A 26 -8.50 -23.32 -18.36
N SER A 27 -7.59 -23.72 -17.48
CA SER A 27 -7.38 -23.22 -16.12
C SER A 27 -7.17 -21.70 -16.10
N SER A 28 -8.06 -20.94 -15.48
CA SER A 28 -7.91 -19.49 -15.30
C SER A 28 -6.87 -19.19 -14.21
N ILE A 29 -5.60 -19.10 -14.61
CA ILE A 29 -4.42 -18.83 -13.74
C ILE A 29 -4.46 -17.41 -13.10
N ARG A 30 -5.37 -16.53 -13.52
CA ARG A 30 -5.18 -15.07 -13.46
C ARG A 30 -5.61 -14.34 -12.17
N PRO A 31 -6.82 -14.55 -11.61
CA PRO A 31 -7.28 -13.69 -10.52
C PRO A 31 -6.62 -14.02 -9.16
N GLU A 32 -6.35 -15.29 -8.89
CA GLU A 32 -5.91 -15.69 -7.55
C GLU A 32 -4.45 -15.35 -7.26
N PHE A 33 -3.57 -15.45 -8.27
CA PHE A 33 -2.19 -15.00 -8.16
C PHE A 33 -2.13 -13.48 -7.90
N CYS A 34 -2.92 -12.69 -8.65
CA CYS A 34 -3.00 -11.25 -8.45
C CYS A 34 -3.45 -10.89 -7.04
N ILE A 35 -4.45 -11.57 -6.48
CA ILE A 35 -4.93 -11.34 -5.11
C ILE A 35 -3.81 -11.57 -4.09
N SER A 36 -3.09 -12.70 -4.20
CA SER A 36 -1.95 -12.97 -3.32
C SER A 36 -0.84 -11.93 -3.49
N TYR A 37 -0.48 -11.60 -4.73
CA TYR A 37 0.53 -10.58 -5.01
C TYR A 37 0.15 -9.21 -4.42
N PHE A 38 -1.10 -8.77 -4.59
CA PHE A 38 -1.58 -7.51 -4.02
C PHE A 38 -1.42 -7.46 -2.50
N TYR A 39 -1.66 -8.56 -1.80
CA TYR A 39 -1.43 -8.64 -0.35
C TYR A 39 0.04 -8.38 0.02
N PHE A 40 0.98 -9.03 -0.67
CA PHE A 40 2.42 -8.81 -0.43
C PHE A 40 2.84 -7.38 -0.79
N ALA A 41 2.37 -6.87 -1.94
CA ALA A 41 2.66 -5.52 -2.41
C ALA A 41 2.14 -4.45 -1.44
N GLN A 42 0.96 -4.63 -0.85
CA GLN A 42 0.41 -3.72 0.15
C GLN A 42 1.24 -3.68 1.43
N ASN A 43 1.65 -4.85 1.93
CA ASN A 43 2.52 -4.93 3.11
C ASN A 43 3.90 -4.32 2.83
N ALA A 44 4.48 -4.55 1.64
CA ALA A 44 5.70 -3.90 1.19
C ALA A 44 5.57 -2.37 1.12
N CYS A 45 4.47 -1.85 0.57
CA CYS A 45 4.20 -0.41 0.54
C CYS A 45 4.10 0.18 1.95
N ALA A 46 3.38 -0.49 2.86
CA ALA A 46 3.23 -0.03 4.23
C ALA A 46 4.56 -0.07 5.01
N LEU A 47 5.41 -1.07 4.76
CA LEU A 47 6.79 -1.09 5.26
C LEU A 47 7.58 0.12 4.77
N LEU A 48 7.58 0.38 3.46
CA LEU A 48 8.28 1.52 2.84
C LEU A 48 7.81 2.87 3.43
N PHE A 49 6.51 3.05 3.60
CA PHE A 49 5.94 4.24 4.24
C PHE A 49 6.40 4.39 5.68
N THR A 50 6.41 3.29 6.44
CA THR A 50 6.85 3.29 7.83
C THR A 50 8.33 3.62 7.95
N VAL A 51 9.20 3.02 7.13
CA VAL A 51 10.65 3.33 7.10
C VAL A 51 10.90 4.78 6.68
N ASN A 52 10.21 5.26 5.66
CA ASN A 52 10.33 6.65 5.21
C ASN A 52 10.00 7.63 6.33
N ARG A 53 8.92 7.38 7.06
CA ARG A 53 8.54 8.23 8.18
C ARG A 53 9.47 8.07 9.38
N PHE A 54 9.82 6.84 9.74
CA PHE A 54 10.73 6.55 10.85
C PHE A 54 12.06 7.27 10.65
N THR A 55 12.65 7.18 9.46
CA THR A 55 13.89 7.90 9.13
C THR A 55 13.71 9.41 9.14
N ALA A 56 12.58 9.94 8.66
CA ALA A 56 12.31 11.38 8.69
C ALA A 56 12.24 11.95 10.13
N ILE A 57 11.62 11.22 11.05
CA ILE A 57 11.45 11.65 12.45
C ILE A 57 12.71 11.38 13.26
N CYS A 58 13.29 10.19 13.11
CA CYS A 58 14.39 9.76 13.98
C CYS A 58 15.76 10.24 13.49
N MET A 59 15.92 10.44 12.18
CA MET A 59 17.20 10.71 11.54
C MET A 59 17.04 11.75 10.42
N PRO A 60 16.64 13.01 10.72
CA PRO A 60 16.34 14.01 9.70
C PRO A 60 17.53 14.35 8.80
N THR A 61 18.75 14.44 9.35
CA THR A 61 19.97 14.77 8.57
C THR A 61 20.36 13.64 7.62
N PRO A 62 20.44 12.35 8.06
CA PRO A 62 20.67 11.24 7.14
C PRO A 62 19.51 10.99 6.17
N HIS A 63 18.26 11.24 6.58
CA HIS A 63 17.07 10.96 5.78
C HIS A 63 17.14 11.58 4.38
N ILE A 64 17.49 12.86 4.28
CA ILE A 64 17.55 13.56 2.98
C ILE A 64 18.58 12.91 2.04
N LYS A 65 19.77 12.58 2.57
CA LYS A 65 20.84 11.95 1.78
C LYS A 65 20.50 10.51 1.37
N PHE A 66 19.91 9.74 2.29
CA PHE A 66 19.49 8.37 2.04
C PHE A 66 18.40 8.32 0.97
N TRP A 67 17.32 9.09 1.12
CA TRP A 67 16.19 9.06 0.19
C TRP A 67 16.46 9.78 -1.13
N SER A 68 17.46 10.66 -1.23
CA SER A 68 17.87 11.20 -2.52
C SER A 68 18.61 10.18 -3.38
N SER A 69 19.49 9.39 -2.76
CA SER A 69 20.44 8.51 -3.47
C SER A 69 19.94 7.06 -3.58
N TRP A 70 19.33 6.53 -2.50
CA TRP A 70 19.04 5.09 -2.35
C TRP A 70 17.56 4.73 -2.44
N LYS A 71 16.65 5.69 -2.69
CA LYS A 71 15.20 5.40 -2.72
C LYS A 71 14.81 4.34 -3.74
N TRP A 72 15.36 4.38 -4.96
CA TRP A 72 14.94 3.48 -6.02
C TRP A 72 15.44 2.05 -5.82
N PRO A 73 16.74 1.82 -5.51
CA PRO A 73 17.21 0.48 -5.15
C PRO A 73 16.46 -0.10 -3.95
N PHE A 74 16.21 0.70 -2.91
CA PHE A 74 15.52 0.24 -1.71
C PHE A 74 14.07 -0.20 -2.01
N ILE A 75 13.32 0.62 -2.76
CA ILE A 75 11.96 0.26 -3.20
C ILE A 75 11.97 -0.98 -4.09
N ALA A 76 12.92 -1.09 -5.01
CA ALA A 76 13.04 -2.23 -5.91
C ALA A 76 13.32 -3.54 -5.16
N ILE A 77 14.18 -3.52 -4.14
CA ILE A 77 14.47 -4.69 -3.30
C ILE A 77 13.21 -5.12 -2.53
N VAL A 78 12.55 -4.18 -1.86
CA VAL A 78 11.35 -4.49 -1.05
C VAL A 78 10.21 -5.03 -1.92
N GLN A 79 9.98 -4.45 -3.10
CA GLN A 79 8.98 -4.95 -4.04
C GLN A 79 9.40 -6.25 -4.73
N GLY A 80 10.69 -6.43 -5.00
CA GLY A 80 11.24 -7.67 -5.53
C GLY A 80 10.95 -8.85 -4.60
N ILE A 81 11.18 -8.69 -3.29
CA ILE A 81 10.83 -9.69 -2.28
C ILE A 81 9.32 -9.99 -2.31
N ALA A 82 8.48 -8.96 -2.40
CA ALA A 82 7.03 -9.10 -2.47
C ALA A 82 6.52 -9.83 -3.73
N ILE A 83 7.29 -9.82 -4.83
CA ILE A 83 7.00 -10.57 -6.06
C ILE A 83 7.54 -12.01 -5.97
N ILE A 84 8.74 -12.20 -5.42
CA ILE A 84 9.41 -13.50 -5.36
C ILE A 84 8.65 -14.48 -4.47
N ILE A 85 8.14 -14.03 -3.30
CA ILE A 85 7.40 -14.91 -2.38
C ILE A 85 6.16 -15.56 -3.02
N PRO A 86 5.22 -14.83 -3.65
CA PRO A 86 4.06 -15.44 -4.30
C PRO A 86 4.45 -16.30 -5.52
N LEU A 87 5.55 -15.97 -6.22
CA LEU A 87 6.09 -16.86 -7.26
C LEU A 87 6.57 -18.19 -6.65
N LEU A 88 7.38 -18.17 -5.59
CA LEU A 88 7.91 -19.39 -4.97
C LEU A 88 6.84 -20.26 -4.29
N THR A 89 5.79 -19.63 -3.75
CA THR A 89 4.78 -20.33 -2.96
C THR A 89 3.59 -20.83 -3.77
N ARG A 90 3.36 -20.25 -4.96
CA ARG A 90 2.16 -20.50 -5.75
C ARG A 90 2.43 -20.89 -7.19
N TRP A 91 3.64 -20.73 -7.71
CA TRP A 91 3.96 -21.16 -9.07
C TRP A 91 4.32 -22.66 -9.11
N PRO A 92 3.72 -23.45 -10.02
CA PRO A 92 2.68 -23.09 -10.97
C PRO A 92 1.28 -23.05 -10.31
N ALA A 93 0.49 -22.02 -10.60
CA ALA A 93 -0.84 -21.84 -10.02
C ALA A 93 -1.88 -22.68 -10.78
N LEU A 94 -1.72 -24.01 -10.70
CA LEU A 94 -2.61 -24.96 -11.36
C LEU A 94 -3.94 -25.01 -10.61
N VAL A 95 -4.99 -24.53 -11.26
CA VAL A 95 -6.37 -24.63 -10.76
C VAL A 95 -7.00 -25.84 -11.43
N LYS A 96 -7.35 -26.86 -10.65
CA LYS A 96 -8.11 -28.02 -11.13
C LYS A 96 -9.61 -27.76 -10.95
N TYR A 97 -10.39 -28.00 -11.99
CA TYR A 97 -11.84 -27.97 -11.93
C TYR A 97 -12.34 -29.41 -11.99
N GLU A 98 -13.02 -29.86 -10.95
CA GLU A 98 -13.63 -31.18 -10.88
C GLU A 98 -15.14 -31.05 -11.08
N TYR A 99 -15.69 -31.85 -12.00
CA TYR A 99 -17.13 -31.90 -12.22
C TYR A 99 -17.78 -32.73 -11.12
N ASN A 100 -18.72 -32.14 -10.38
CA ASN A 100 -19.50 -32.86 -9.39
C ASN A 100 -20.84 -33.32 -10.02
N PRO A 101 -21.05 -34.63 -10.23
CA PRO A 101 -22.26 -35.15 -10.88
C PRO A 101 -23.51 -35.02 -10.01
N THR A 102 -23.36 -34.86 -8.68
CA THR A 102 -24.49 -34.72 -7.76
C THR A 102 -25.10 -33.32 -7.81
N THR A 103 -24.26 -32.29 -7.94
CA THR A 103 -24.70 -30.89 -8.01
C THR A 103 -24.80 -30.38 -9.44
N ASN A 104 -24.39 -31.18 -10.44
CA ASN A 104 -24.25 -30.78 -11.84
C ASN A 104 -23.46 -29.48 -12.00
N ALA A 105 -22.41 -29.31 -11.20
CA ALA A 105 -21.60 -28.09 -11.18
C ALA A 105 -20.10 -28.42 -11.14
N PHE A 106 -19.30 -27.55 -11.76
CA PHE A 106 -17.84 -27.62 -11.64
C PHE A 106 -17.40 -26.99 -10.31
N ALA A 107 -16.74 -27.78 -9.47
CA ALA A 107 -16.11 -27.32 -8.25
C ALA A 107 -14.62 -27.04 -8.51
N MET A 108 -14.13 -25.93 -7.97
CA MET A 108 -12.70 -25.63 -8.01
C MET A 108 -11.99 -26.40 -6.89
N VAL A 109 -11.12 -27.34 -7.25
CA VAL A 109 -10.26 -28.06 -6.29
C VAL A 109 -8.92 -27.34 -6.25
N ARG A 110 -8.69 -26.66 -5.12
CA ARG A 110 -7.49 -25.88 -4.87
C ARG A 110 -6.44 -26.77 -4.20
N GLU A 111 -5.38 -27.12 -4.93
CA GLU A 111 -4.25 -27.84 -4.34
C GLU A 111 -3.43 -26.90 -3.43
N ASN A 112 -3.15 -27.37 -2.21
CA ASN A 112 -2.19 -26.81 -1.25
C ASN A 112 -2.22 -25.27 -1.04
N MET A 113 -3.37 -24.71 -0.66
CA MET A 113 -3.45 -23.30 -0.22
C MET A 113 -2.67 -22.99 1.06
N ASN A 114 -2.30 -24.02 1.83
CA ASN A 114 -1.62 -23.88 3.12
C ASN A 114 -0.29 -23.15 2.99
N ALA A 115 0.52 -23.46 1.97
CA ALA A 115 1.83 -22.83 1.77
C ALA A 115 1.70 -21.32 1.54
N VAL A 116 0.74 -20.91 0.69
CA VAL A 116 0.47 -19.50 0.39
C VAL A 116 -0.06 -18.78 1.63
N LEU A 117 -1.00 -19.38 2.36
CA LEU A 117 -1.53 -18.81 3.59
C LEU A 117 -0.44 -18.62 4.65
N ILE A 118 0.42 -19.63 4.86
CA ILE A 118 1.55 -19.56 5.80
C ILE A 118 2.53 -18.45 5.38
N ALA A 119 2.82 -18.31 4.08
CA ALA A 119 3.69 -17.25 3.57
C ALA A 119 3.08 -15.85 3.75
N MET A 120 1.77 -15.70 3.50
CA MET A 120 1.06 -14.44 3.74
C MET A 120 1.07 -14.07 5.23
N ILE A 121 0.76 -15.01 6.12
CA ILE A 121 0.78 -14.79 7.57
C ILE A 121 2.19 -14.44 8.03
N SER A 122 3.20 -15.22 7.66
CA SER A 122 4.58 -14.99 8.12
C SER A 122 5.14 -13.64 7.63
N PHE A 123 4.97 -13.31 6.35
CA PHE A 123 5.39 -12.02 5.80
C PHE A 123 4.62 -10.85 6.44
N GLY A 124 3.29 -10.97 6.52
CA GLY A 124 2.42 -9.96 7.12
C GLY A 124 2.76 -9.71 8.59
N SER A 125 2.98 -10.76 9.39
CA SER A 125 3.35 -10.65 10.80
C SER A 125 4.71 -9.99 11.01
N VAL A 126 5.74 -10.36 10.23
CA VAL A 126 7.07 -9.74 10.33
C VAL A 126 7.01 -8.25 9.99
N VAL A 127 6.34 -7.91 8.88
CA VAL A 127 6.14 -6.52 8.49
C VAL A 127 5.35 -5.75 9.56
N LEU A 128 4.28 -6.33 10.08
CA LEU A 128 3.45 -5.72 11.12
C LEU A 128 4.25 -5.44 12.39
N LEU A 129 5.05 -6.41 12.87
CA LEU A 129 5.92 -6.24 14.04
C LEU A 129 6.91 -5.10 13.84
N PHE A 130 7.60 -5.08 12.69
CA PHE A 130 8.50 -3.98 12.36
C PHE A 130 7.76 -2.63 12.34
N CYS A 131 6.59 -2.58 11.71
CA CYS A 131 5.78 -1.38 11.63
C CYS A 131 5.33 -0.90 13.03
N ILE A 132 4.93 -1.80 13.93
CA ILE A 132 4.55 -1.48 15.32
C ILE A 132 5.75 -0.87 16.05
N SER A 133 6.91 -1.53 16.01
CA SER A 133 8.10 -1.06 16.70
C SER A 133 8.54 0.31 16.22
N ALA A 134 8.62 0.50 14.89
CA ALA A 134 9.03 1.76 14.28
C ALA A 134 8.02 2.90 14.54
N ASN A 135 6.71 2.64 14.45
CA ASN A 135 5.68 3.64 14.74
C ASN A 135 5.65 4.01 16.23
N THR A 136 5.72 3.03 17.12
CA THR A 136 5.79 3.26 18.58
C THR A 136 7.00 4.11 18.95
N TYR A 137 8.17 3.78 18.40
CA TYR A 137 9.39 4.56 18.65
C TYR A 137 9.28 5.99 18.10
N SER A 138 8.71 6.15 16.89
CA SER A 138 8.48 7.46 16.29
C SER A 138 7.56 8.33 17.15
N VAL A 139 6.48 7.74 17.71
CA VAL A 139 5.57 8.42 18.64
C VAL A 139 6.28 8.79 19.94
N TYR A 140 7.03 7.86 20.53
CA TYR A 140 7.76 8.09 21.76
C TYR A 140 8.73 9.27 21.63
N ARG A 141 9.53 9.30 20.54
CA ARG A 141 10.44 10.43 20.28
C ARG A 141 9.70 11.74 20.08
N LEU A 142 8.56 11.71 19.40
CA LEU A 142 7.77 12.91 19.16
C LEU A 142 7.22 13.50 20.45
N ILE A 143 6.68 12.65 21.34
CA ILE A 143 6.19 13.07 22.66
C ILE A 143 7.34 13.64 23.49
N LYS A 144 8.51 12.99 23.49
CA LYS A 144 9.70 13.47 24.21
C LYS A 144 10.16 14.84 23.72
N PHE A 145 10.20 15.06 22.41
CA PHE A 145 10.53 16.38 21.83
C PHE A 145 9.50 17.44 22.16
N ARG A 146 8.21 17.09 22.15
CA ARG A 146 7.12 17.99 22.51
C ARG A 146 7.25 18.49 23.95
N ASN A 147 7.57 17.60 24.89
CA ASN A 147 7.72 17.95 26.30
C ASN A 147 8.93 18.87 26.53
N ASN A 148 10.00 18.71 25.75
CA ASN A 148 11.22 19.52 25.87
C ASN A 148 11.13 20.89 25.14
N SER A 149 10.25 21.04 24.15
CA SER A 149 10.20 22.25 23.30
C SER A 149 9.23 23.34 23.80
N SER A 150 9.05 23.42 25.11
CA SER A 150 8.14 24.37 25.76
C SER A 150 8.71 25.79 25.77
N LYS A 151 8.25 26.63 24.84
CA LYS A 151 7.72 28.00 25.03
C LYS A 151 7.73 28.77 23.69
N ASN A 152 6.52 29.02 23.16
CA ASN A 152 6.14 30.07 22.21
C ASN A 152 6.37 29.92 20.69
N ALA A 153 7.38 29.21 20.16
CA ALA A 153 7.56 29.10 18.68
C ALA A 153 6.99 27.82 18.03
N SER A 154 6.60 26.82 18.84
CA SER A 154 6.50 25.41 18.40
C SER A 154 5.10 24.93 17.97
N ARG A 155 4.06 25.75 18.12
CA ARG A 155 2.65 25.29 17.99
C ARG A 155 2.27 24.92 16.55
N ALA A 156 2.80 25.60 15.54
CA ALA A 156 2.56 25.30 14.12
C ALA A 156 3.32 24.05 13.63
N SER A 157 4.57 23.83 14.09
CA SER A 157 5.33 22.60 13.81
C SER A 157 4.62 21.37 14.41
N SER A 158 4.17 21.52 15.66
CA SER A 158 3.53 20.45 16.43
C SER A 158 2.25 19.91 15.78
N MET A 159 1.42 20.76 15.15
CA MET A 159 0.22 20.27 14.47
C MET A 159 0.54 19.44 13.23
N SER A 160 1.57 19.83 12.46
CA SER A 160 1.99 19.04 11.29
C SER A 160 2.51 17.66 11.70
N GLU A 161 3.25 17.60 12.81
CA GLU A 161 3.79 16.37 13.38
C GLU A 161 2.71 15.43 13.94
N LEU A 162 1.62 15.99 14.49
CA LEU A 162 0.47 15.22 14.96
C LEU A 162 -0.31 14.61 13.80
N SER A 163 -0.54 15.36 12.71
CA SER A 163 -1.16 14.81 11.49
C SER A 163 -0.34 13.66 10.91
N PHE A 164 1.00 13.77 10.88
CA PHE A 164 1.86 12.66 10.45
C PHE A 164 1.76 11.45 11.37
N THR A 165 1.55 11.66 12.66
CA THR A 165 1.37 10.58 13.65
C THR A 165 0.05 9.86 13.49
N LEU A 166 -1.02 10.62 13.29
CA LEU A 166 -2.34 10.06 13.04
C LEU A 166 -2.34 9.24 11.74
N ILE A 167 -1.71 9.74 10.67
CA ILE A 167 -1.59 9.00 9.39
C ILE A 167 -0.98 7.61 9.60
N SER A 168 0.13 7.51 10.33
CA SER A 168 0.74 6.20 10.56
C SER A 168 -0.04 5.31 11.50
N PHE A 169 -0.76 5.88 12.45
CA PHE A 169 -1.65 5.08 13.29
C PHE A 169 -2.79 4.48 12.45
N CYS A 170 -3.35 5.25 11.51
CA CYS A 170 -4.31 4.72 10.53
C CYS A 170 -3.71 3.62 9.65
N ILE A 171 -2.49 3.81 9.12
CA ILE A 171 -1.80 2.79 8.31
C ILE A 171 -1.56 1.52 9.14
N PHE A 172 -1.13 1.67 10.39
CA PHE A 172 -0.94 0.55 11.31
C PHE A 172 -2.24 -0.22 11.54
N PHE A 173 -3.33 0.48 11.85
CA PHE A 173 -4.63 -0.16 12.08
C PHE A 173 -5.14 -0.88 10.83
N ALA A 174 -4.95 -0.28 9.66
CA ALA A 174 -5.25 -0.89 8.37
C ALA A 174 -4.46 -2.19 8.13
N GLN A 175 -3.16 -2.20 8.43
CA GLN A 175 -2.34 -3.42 8.36
C GLN A 175 -2.79 -4.48 9.35
N LEU A 176 -3.10 -4.09 10.59
CA LEU A 176 -3.58 -5.00 11.62
C LEU A 176 -4.88 -5.68 11.18
N MET A 177 -5.83 -4.92 10.63
CA MET A 177 -7.09 -5.47 10.10
C MET A 177 -6.86 -6.40 8.91
N ASN A 178 -5.98 -6.06 7.98
CA ASN A 178 -5.65 -6.92 6.83
C ASN A 178 -5.04 -8.27 7.28
N VAL A 179 -4.06 -8.24 8.19
CA VAL A 179 -3.48 -9.47 8.77
C VAL A 179 -4.52 -10.27 9.54
N SER A 180 -5.40 -9.60 10.31
CA SER A 180 -6.47 -10.25 11.06
C SER A 180 -7.43 -11.00 10.14
N ILE A 181 -7.86 -10.38 9.03
CA ILE A 181 -8.74 -11.01 8.03
C ILE A 181 -8.09 -12.25 7.43
N VAL A 182 -6.79 -12.21 7.10
CA VAL A 182 -6.07 -13.38 6.57
C VAL A 182 -5.96 -14.50 7.60
N ILE A 183 -5.68 -14.18 8.87
CA ILE A 183 -5.66 -15.18 9.95
C ILE A 183 -7.04 -15.80 10.15
N PHE A 184 -8.11 -14.99 10.20
CA PHE A 184 -9.48 -15.48 10.29
C PHE A 184 -9.86 -16.35 9.09
N SER A 185 -9.44 -15.97 7.88
CA SER A 185 -9.66 -16.76 6.67
C SER A 185 -8.99 -18.13 6.79
N ALA A 186 -7.73 -18.17 7.24
CA ALA A 186 -7.01 -19.42 7.48
C ALA A 186 -7.72 -20.30 8.51
N ILE A 187 -8.15 -19.74 9.65
CA ILE A 187 -8.92 -20.47 10.66
C ILE A 187 -10.21 -21.05 10.07
N CYS A 188 -10.95 -20.28 9.26
CA CYS A 188 -12.19 -20.75 8.63
C CYS A 188 -11.93 -21.90 7.65
N THR A 189 -10.81 -21.85 6.91
CA THR A 189 -10.38 -22.94 6.03
C THR A 189 -10.07 -24.21 6.83
N TYR A 190 -9.35 -24.11 7.94
CA TYR A 190 -9.04 -25.26 8.80
C TYR A 190 -10.27 -25.85 9.48
N SER A 191 -11.19 -24.99 9.95
CA SER A 191 -12.43 -25.44 10.61
C SER A 191 -13.54 -25.87 9.63
N SER A 192 -13.26 -25.95 8.32
CA SER A 192 -14.24 -26.32 7.28
C SER A 192 -15.53 -25.47 7.26
N ASN A 193 -15.45 -24.22 7.72
CA ASN A 193 -16.58 -23.29 7.76
C ASN A 193 -16.71 -22.51 6.45
N PHE A 194 -17.18 -23.19 5.40
CA PHE A 194 -17.22 -22.63 4.04
C PHE A 194 -18.01 -21.32 3.90
N LYS A 195 -19.13 -21.18 4.63
CA LYS A 195 -19.96 -19.96 4.60
C LYS A 195 -19.18 -18.73 5.09
N LEU A 196 -18.46 -18.88 6.19
CA LEU A 196 -17.68 -17.78 6.78
C LEU A 196 -16.44 -17.48 5.94
N ALA A 197 -15.77 -18.50 5.39
CA ALA A 197 -14.66 -18.32 4.47
C ALA A 197 -15.09 -17.54 3.21
N GLN A 198 -16.26 -17.86 2.64
CA GLN A 198 -16.80 -17.14 1.49
C GLN A 198 -17.13 -15.68 1.83
N PHE A 199 -17.76 -15.43 2.99
CA PHE A 199 -18.02 -14.08 3.46
C PHE A 199 -16.73 -13.25 3.64
N LEU A 200 -15.71 -13.82 4.28
CA LEU A 200 -14.40 -13.18 4.45
C LEU A 200 -13.73 -12.92 3.10
N SER A 201 -13.79 -13.87 2.17
CA SER A 201 -13.27 -13.69 0.81
C SER A 201 -13.97 -12.55 0.05
N THR A 202 -15.26 -12.31 0.32
CA THR A 202 -16.00 -11.20 -0.28
C THR A 202 -15.61 -9.85 0.34
N ILE A 203 -15.32 -9.79 1.63
CA ILE A 203 -14.95 -8.55 2.34
C ILE A 203 -13.48 -8.16 2.13
N THR A 204 -12.61 -9.14 1.92
CA THR A 204 -11.16 -8.92 1.79
C THR A 204 -10.80 -7.89 0.71
N PRO A 205 -11.37 -7.91 -0.51
CA PRO A 205 -11.13 -6.87 -1.52
C PRO A 205 -11.55 -5.47 -1.06
N PHE A 206 -12.74 -5.33 -0.46
CA PHE A 206 -13.23 -4.02 -0.01
C PHE A 206 -12.35 -3.42 1.08
N THR A 207 -11.96 -4.23 2.06
CA THR A 207 -11.08 -3.79 3.14
C THR A 207 -9.69 -3.44 2.59
N SER A 208 -9.13 -4.29 1.75
CA SER A 208 -7.89 -4.07 0.99
C SER A 208 -7.91 -2.75 0.21
N ASP A 209 -8.99 -2.45 -0.52
CA ASP A 209 -9.15 -1.23 -1.30
C ASP A 209 -9.26 0.02 -0.41
N ILE A 210 -10.10 -0.01 0.62
CA ILE A 210 -10.23 1.07 1.60
C ILE A 210 -8.88 1.37 2.26
N PHE A 211 -8.10 0.33 2.55
CA PHE A 211 -6.79 0.48 3.19
C PHE A 211 -5.69 0.94 2.22
N SER A 212 -5.76 0.57 0.95
CA SER A 212 -4.82 1.07 -0.07
C SER A 212 -5.09 2.53 -0.45
N LEU A 213 -6.37 2.93 -0.51
CA LEU A 213 -6.80 4.30 -0.82
C LEU A 213 -6.76 5.23 0.40
N GLY A 214 -6.95 4.68 1.59
CA GLY A 214 -7.04 5.42 2.86
C GLY A 214 -5.93 6.45 3.04
N PRO A 215 -4.63 6.08 2.93
CA PRO A 215 -3.54 7.05 3.06
C PRO A 215 -3.60 8.17 2.02
N ALA A 216 -3.93 7.87 0.76
CA ALA A 216 -4.04 8.87 -0.30
C ALA A 216 -5.22 9.83 -0.03
N VAL A 217 -6.39 9.30 0.30
CA VAL A 217 -7.58 10.09 0.66
C VAL A 217 -7.32 10.93 1.90
N TYR A 218 -6.64 10.38 2.90
CA TYR A 218 -6.29 11.09 4.13
C TYR A 218 -5.32 12.25 3.87
N THR A 219 -4.35 12.07 2.97
CA THR A 219 -3.46 13.17 2.55
C THR A 219 -4.18 14.28 1.77
N LEU A 220 -5.31 13.97 1.13
CA LEU A 220 -6.16 14.97 0.47
C LEU A 220 -7.05 15.72 1.47
N LEU A 221 -7.63 15.00 2.44
CA LEU A 221 -8.59 15.55 3.41
C LEU A 221 -7.91 16.40 4.49
N VAL A 222 -6.76 15.95 5.02
CA VAL A 222 -6.13 16.65 6.15
C VAL A 222 -5.30 17.82 5.63
N PRO A 223 -5.49 19.05 6.18
CA PRO A 223 -4.70 20.22 5.84
C PRO A 223 -3.25 20.09 6.35
N GLY A 224 -2.45 19.31 5.63
CA GLY A 224 -1.02 19.19 5.89
C GLY A 224 -0.21 20.30 5.21
N PRO A 225 1.09 20.43 5.57
CA PRO A 225 2.02 21.38 4.94
C PRO A 225 2.13 21.20 3.41
N ILE A 226 1.82 19.99 2.91
CA ILE A 226 1.72 19.69 1.48
C ILE A 226 0.53 20.43 0.86
N ARG A 227 -0.67 20.39 1.45
CA ARG A 227 -1.83 21.17 0.98
C ARG A 227 -1.53 22.66 1.06
N SER A 228 -0.87 23.14 2.11
CA SER A 228 -0.46 24.54 2.23
C SER A 228 0.51 24.96 1.10
N ARG A 229 1.45 24.07 0.72
CA ARG A 229 2.35 24.30 -0.42
C ARG A 229 1.61 24.24 -1.76
N ILE A 230 0.73 23.27 -1.97
CA ILE A 230 -0.07 23.14 -3.19
C ILE A 230 -0.99 24.35 -3.35
N VAL A 231 -1.68 24.77 -2.29
CA VAL A 231 -2.52 25.98 -2.29
C VAL A 231 -1.69 27.23 -2.55
N ARG A 232 -0.47 27.35 -2.00
CA ARG A 232 0.44 28.46 -2.34
C ARG A 232 0.86 28.43 -3.81
N ILE A 233 1.22 27.27 -4.34
CA ILE A 233 1.64 27.12 -5.74
C ILE A 233 0.46 27.42 -6.67
N ALA A 234 -0.74 26.91 -6.37
CA ALA A 234 -1.96 27.17 -7.11
C ALA A 234 -2.32 28.66 -7.08
N ARG A 235 -2.32 29.31 -5.89
CA ARG A 235 -2.53 30.76 -5.76
C ARG A 235 -1.50 31.57 -6.57
N ARG A 236 -0.21 31.22 -6.51
CA ARG A 236 0.84 31.90 -7.30
C ARG A 236 0.60 31.78 -8.81
N LYS A 237 0.17 30.61 -9.28
CA LYS A 237 -0.22 30.43 -10.69
C LYS A 237 -1.44 31.26 -11.07
N THR A 238 -2.46 31.32 -10.22
CA THR A 238 -3.66 32.14 -10.47
C THR A 238 -3.35 33.65 -10.49
N ILE A 239 -2.48 34.13 -9.58
CA ILE A 239 -2.05 35.54 -9.55
C ILE A 239 -1.25 35.89 -10.80
N ASN A 240 -0.28 35.04 -11.19
CA ASN A 240 0.53 35.29 -12.39
C ASN A 240 -0.34 35.29 -13.66
N ALA A 241 -1.29 34.36 -13.80
CA ALA A 241 -2.21 34.33 -14.94
C ALA A 241 -3.10 35.59 -15.02
N ARG A 242 -3.53 36.12 -13.88
CA ARG A 242 -4.30 37.38 -13.83
C ARG A 242 -3.46 38.58 -14.28
N ASN A 243 -2.20 38.66 -13.85
CA ASN A 243 -1.30 39.76 -14.23
C ASN A 243 -0.94 39.73 -15.72
N THR A 244 -0.78 38.54 -16.31
CA THR A 244 -0.53 38.40 -17.76
C THR A 244 -1.76 38.77 -18.59
N GLY A 245 -2.98 38.42 -18.14
CA GLY A 245 -4.22 38.82 -18.80
C GLY A 245 -4.46 40.34 -18.79
N SER A 246 -4.13 41.02 -17.69
CA SER A 246 -4.25 42.49 -17.60
C SER A 246 -3.25 43.27 -18.46
N GLN A 247 -2.10 42.69 -18.83
CA GLN A 247 -1.16 43.34 -19.74
C GLN A 247 -1.59 43.28 -21.21
N ILE A 248 -2.36 42.26 -21.60
CA ILE A 248 -2.85 42.12 -22.99
C ILE A 248 -4.00 43.12 -23.27
N SER A 249 -4.79 43.49 -22.26
CA SER A 249 -5.86 44.49 -22.38
C SER A 249 -5.39 45.95 -22.37
N ALA A 250 -4.09 46.21 -22.13
CA ALA A 250 -3.53 47.55 -22.01
C ALA A 250 -2.72 47.98 -23.25
N ILE A 251 -2.79 47.23 -24.35
CA ILE A 251 -2.22 47.68 -25.64
C ILE A 251 -3.22 48.67 -26.25
N PRO A 252 -2.94 49.98 -26.26
CA PRO A 252 -3.79 50.94 -26.96
C PRO A 252 -3.80 50.57 -28.45
N ARG A 253 -5.00 50.48 -29.02
CA ARG A 253 -5.19 50.38 -30.47
C ARG A 253 -4.86 51.70 -31.13
#